data_AF-A0A2E0XE66-F1
#
_entry.id   AF-A0A2E0XE66-F1
#
_cell.length_a   1.000
_cell.length_b   1.000
_cell.length_c   1.000
_cell.angle_alpha   90.00
_cell.angle_beta   90.00
_cell.angle_gamma   90.00
#
_symmetry.space_group_name_H-M   'P 1'
#
loop_
_entity.id
_entity.type
_entity.pdbx_description
1 polymer ?
#
loop_
_entity_poly.entity_id
_entity_poly.type
_entity_poly.pdbx_seq_one_letter_code
_entity_poly.pdbx_strand_id
1 'polypeptide(L)'
;MKAFGKQKDAFYTDTTEVTVGQYKKFLKSSGYKPEVPIDWDKVAKYSPTDKHPMICVSWFDATVYAEWAGKRLATEKKWKFTARGGWVD
;
A
#
# COMPACT_ATOMS: atom_id res chain seq x y z
N MET A 1 6.76 -25.12 -34.24
CA MET A 1 5.81 -24.32 -33.43
C MET A 1 6.42 -24.12 -32.04
N LYS A 2 6.80 -22.90 -31.66
CA LYS A 2 7.29 -22.61 -30.30
C LYS A 2 6.10 -22.24 -29.43
N ALA A 3 5.78 -23.07 -28.44
CA ALA A 3 4.79 -22.74 -27.43
C ALA A 3 5.36 -21.64 -26.51
N PHE A 4 4.77 -20.45 -26.54
CA PHE A 4 5.01 -19.42 -25.53
C PHE A 4 4.25 -19.80 -24.26
N GLY A 5 4.92 -20.51 -23.34
CA GLY A 5 4.42 -20.69 -21.99
C GLY A 5 4.39 -19.34 -21.27
N LYS A 6 3.18 -18.85 -20.93
CA LYS A 6 3.02 -17.66 -20.09
C LYS A 6 3.59 -17.96 -18.69
N GLN A 7 4.71 -17.35 -18.35
CA GLN A 7 5.26 -17.34 -17.00
C GLN A 7 4.25 -16.60 -16.10
N LYS A 8 3.62 -17.31 -15.16
CA LYS A 8 2.74 -16.69 -14.16
C LYS A 8 3.62 -16.17 -13.04
N ASP A 9 4.07 -14.93 -13.15
CA ASP A 9 4.91 -14.29 -12.13
C ASP A 9 4.15 -14.24 -10.81
N ALA A 10 4.64 -14.98 -9.81
CA ALA A 10 4.14 -14.94 -8.45
C ALA A 10 4.25 -13.51 -7.92
N PHE A 11 3.15 -12.97 -7.40
CA PHE A 11 3.12 -11.64 -6.82
C PHE A 11 2.74 -11.74 -5.34
N TYR A 12 3.50 -11.06 -4.50
CA TYR A 12 3.19 -10.92 -3.08
C TYR A 12 2.31 -9.69 -2.90
N THR A 13 1.19 -9.85 -2.20
CA THR A 13 0.37 -8.74 -1.72
C THR A 13 0.48 -8.67 -0.22
N ASP A 14 0.56 -7.46 0.33
CA ASP A 14 0.51 -7.31 1.79
C ASP A 14 -0.84 -7.82 2.30
N THR A 15 -0.81 -8.65 3.35
CA THR A 15 -2.01 -9.24 3.97
C THR A 15 -2.80 -8.20 4.76
N THR A 16 -2.14 -7.10 5.18
CA THR A 16 -2.72 -6.02 5.97
C THR A 16 -2.42 -4.67 5.33
N GLU A 17 -3.30 -3.71 5.57
CA GLU A 17 -3.10 -2.31 5.18
C GLU A 17 -1.82 -1.74 5.80
N VAL A 18 -1.26 -0.71 5.17
CA VAL A 18 -0.13 0.03 5.72
C VAL A 18 -0.56 0.65 7.03
N THR A 19 0.16 0.34 8.10
CA THR A 19 -0.17 0.81 9.44
C THR A 19 0.40 2.20 9.72
N VAL A 20 -0.20 2.91 10.68
CA VAL A 20 0.27 4.22 11.16
C VAL A 20 1.76 4.17 11.56
N GLY A 21 2.20 3.10 12.24
CA GLY A 21 3.59 2.95 12.64
C GLY A 21 4.55 2.78 11.46
N GLN A 22 4.17 2.00 10.45
CA GLN A 22 4.95 1.85 9.23
C GLN A 22 5.06 3.17 8.46
N TYR A 23 3.98 3.95 8.41
CA TYR A 23 3.97 5.23 7.72
C TYR A 23 4.80 6.30 8.46
N LYS A 24 4.73 6.34 9.80
CA LYS A 24 5.63 7.19 10.62
C LYS A 24 7.10 6.86 10.40
N LYS A 25 7.46 5.57 10.29
CA LYS A 25 8.83 5.13 9.98
C LYS A 25 9.28 5.64 8.61
N PHE A 26 8.40 5.55 7.61
CA PHE A 26 8.65 6.13 6.29
C PHE A 26 8.97 7.62 6.41
N LEU A 27 8.07 8.44 6.97
CA LEU A 27 8.26 9.89 7.09
C LEU A 27 9.58 10.25 7.79
N LYS A 28 9.90 9.56 8.89
CA LYS A 28 11.14 9.80 9.65
C LYS A 28 12.39 9.44 8.86
N SER A 29 12.36 8.37 8.06
CA SER A 29 13.53 7.83 7.37
C SER A 29 13.77 8.46 6.00
N SER A 30 12.72 8.83 5.28
CA SER A 30 12.81 9.43 3.94
C SER A 30 12.96 10.96 4.00
N GLY A 31 12.56 11.59 5.11
CA GLY A 31 12.43 13.04 5.20
C GLY A 31 11.30 13.59 4.32
N TYR A 32 10.42 12.71 3.82
CA TYR A 32 9.32 13.07 2.93
C TYR A 32 8.34 14.01 3.62
N LYS A 33 7.93 15.05 2.91
CA LYS A 33 6.91 15.99 3.34
C LYS A 33 5.75 15.89 2.35
N PRO A 34 4.59 15.37 2.76
CA PRO A 34 3.42 15.32 1.90
C PRO A 34 2.98 16.74 1.55
N GLU A 35 2.51 16.92 0.32
CA GLU A 35 2.03 18.22 -0.18
C GLU A 35 0.79 18.68 0.60
N VAL A 36 -0.09 17.72 0.92
CA VAL A 36 -1.21 17.94 1.82
C VAL A 36 -0.79 17.52 3.24
N PRO A 37 -0.85 18.42 4.23
CA PRO A 37 -0.56 18.07 5.61
C PRO A 37 -1.48 16.96 6.11
N ILE A 38 -0.89 15.96 6.75
CA ILE A 38 -1.65 14.86 7.37
C ILE A 38 -2.33 15.41 8.62
N ASP A 39 -3.65 15.23 8.69
CA ASP A 39 -4.45 15.53 9.86
C ASP A 39 -4.22 14.46 10.94
N TRP A 40 -3.18 14.69 11.76
CA TRP A 40 -2.81 13.77 12.83
C TRP A 40 -3.86 13.67 13.94
N ASP A 41 -4.70 14.69 14.14
CA ASP A 41 -5.80 14.63 15.11
C ASP A 41 -6.87 13.64 14.66
N LYS A 42 -7.19 13.64 13.36
CA LYS A 42 -8.09 12.66 12.75
C LYS A 42 -7.50 11.25 12.75
N VAL A 43 -6.20 11.12 12.44
CA VAL A 43 -5.49 9.83 12.54
C VAL A 43 -5.51 9.32 13.98
N ALA A 44 -5.25 10.17 14.97
CA ALA A 44 -5.29 9.78 16.38
C ALA A 44 -6.70 9.37 16.84
N LYS A 45 -7.74 10.00 16.28
CA LYS A 45 -9.14 9.69 16.61
C LYS A 45 -9.62 8.36 16.04
N TYR A 46 -9.30 8.05 14.78
CA TYR A 46 -9.83 6.86 14.08
C TYR A 46 -8.83 5.71 13.94
N SER A 47 -7.53 6.00 14.03
CA SER A 47 -6.43 5.04 13.98
C SER A 47 -5.45 5.30 15.14
N PRO A 48 -5.89 5.13 16.40
CA PRO A 48 -5.18 5.64 17.58
C PRO A 48 -3.83 4.97 17.85
N THR A 49 -3.60 3.74 17.37
CA THR A 49 -2.36 3.01 17.65
C THR A 49 -1.54 2.80 16.39
N ASP A 50 -0.24 2.59 16.55
CA ASP A 50 0.67 2.28 15.44
C ASP A 50 0.34 0.99 14.65
N LYS A 51 -0.50 0.10 15.20
CA LYS A 51 -1.03 -1.10 14.51
C LYS A 51 -2.28 -0.85 13.67
N HIS A 52 -2.94 0.30 13.83
CA HIS A 52 -4.13 0.65 13.05
C HIS A 52 -3.72 1.07 11.63
N PRO A 53 -4.63 0.93 10.65
CA PRO A 53 -4.36 1.35 9.29
C PRO A 53 -4.13 2.86 9.21
N MET A 54 -3.19 3.26 8.37
CA MET A 54 -2.96 4.66 8.07
C MET A 54 -4.12 5.19 7.23
N ILE A 55 -4.68 6.31 7.65
CA ILE A 55 -5.80 6.98 6.98
C ILE A 55 -5.39 8.40 6.59
N CYS A 56 -6.21 9.04 5.75
CA CYS A 56 -6.00 10.43 5.32
C CYS A 56 -4.66 10.64 4.57
N VAL A 57 -4.29 9.68 3.73
CA VAL A 57 -3.15 9.80 2.79
C VAL A 57 -3.65 9.98 1.37
N SER A 58 -2.97 10.80 0.57
CA SER A 58 -3.30 10.94 -0.84
C SER A 58 -2.77 9.75 -1.65
N TRP A 59 -3.28 9.58 -2.87
CA TRP A 59 -2.78 8.55 -3.79
C TRP A 59 -1.30 8.75 -4.13
N PHE A 60 -0.86 10.00 -4.29
CA PHE A 60 0.54 10.33 -4.54
C PHE A 60 1.43 9.92 -3.37
N ASP A 61 1.04 10.28 -2.14
CA ASP A 61 1.79 9.90 -0.93
C ASP A 61 1.89 8.38 -0.78
N ALA A 62 0.79 7.66 -1.06
CA ALA A 62 0.76 6.20 -1.04
C ALA A 62 1.69 5.58 -2.08
N THR A 63 1.86 6.24 -3.22
CA THR A 63 2.77 5.80 -4.30
C THR A 63 4.22 5.99 -3.89
N VAL A 64 4.56 7.15 -3.34
CA VAL A 64 5.91 7.44 -2.81
C VAL A 64 6.26 6.49 -1.66
N TYR A 65 5.31 6.19 -0.77
CA TYR A 65 5.50 5.18 0.27
C TYR A 65 5.79 3.80 -0.33
N ALA A 66 5.03 3.39 -1.34
CA ALA A 66 5.22 2.09 -1.99
C ALA A 66 6.62 2.00 -2.62
N GLU A 67 7.05 3.04 -3.35
CA GLU A 67 8.38 3.13 -3.94
C GLU A 67 9.49 3.08 -2.88
N TRP A 68 9.34 3.84 -1.78
CA TRP A 68 10.28 3.82 -0.66
C TRP A 68 10.37 2.42 -0.02
N ALA A 69 9.25 1.71 0.09
CA ALA A 69 9.21 0.35 0.61
C ALA A 69 9.75 -0.70 -0.38
N GLY A 70 10.22 -0.30 -1.57
CA GLY A 70 10.64 -1.21 -2.64
C GLY A 70 9.47 -2.00 -3.25
N LYS A 71 8.24 -1.50 -3.07
CA LYS A 71 6.98 -2.07 -3.55
C LYS A 71 6.39 -1.18 -4.64
N ARG A 72 5.22 -1.58 -5.13
CA ARG A 72 4.40 -0.77 -6.04
C ARG A 72 2.95 -0.90 -5.65
N LEU A 73 2.15 0.13 -5.91
CA LEU A 73 0.70 0.01 -5.77
C LEU A 73 0.18 -1.14 -6.64
N ALA A 74 -0.74 -1.92 -6.08
CA ALA A 74 -1.41 -2.95 -6.87
C ALA A 74 -2.22 -2.28 -7.99
N THR A 75 -2.07 -2.76 -9.21
CA THR A 75 -2.91 -2.34 -10.33
C THR A 75 -4.35 -2.76 -10.07
N GLU A 76 -5.33 -2.00 -10.57
CA GLU A 76 -6.78 -2.22 -10.35
C GLU A 76 -7.22 -3.67 -10.66
N LYS A 77 -6.65 -4.24 -11.72
CA LYS A 77 -6.85 -5.65 -12.13
C LYS A 77 -6.35 -6.68 -11.12
N LYS A 78 -5.31 -6.35 -10.33
CA LYS A 78 -4.76 -7.19 -9.26
C LYS A 78 -5.54 -7.05 -7.96
N TRP A 79 -5.95 -5.83 -7.58
CA TRP A 79 -6.86 -5.60 -6.45
C TRP A 79 -8.14 -6.45 -6.54
N LYS A 80 -8.77 -6.45 -7.72
CA LYS A 80 -10.02 -7.19 -7.95
C LYS A 80 -9.84 -8.73 -7.96
N PHE A 81 -8.61 -9.22 -8.07
CA PHE A 81 -8.26 -10.65 -8.06
C PHE A 81 -7.95 -11.13 -6.63
N THR A 82 -7.18 -10.36 -5.84
CA THR A 82 -6.93 -10.69 -4.42
C THR A 82 -8.15 -10.49 -3.53
N ALA A 83 -8.97 -9.45 -3.78
CA ALA A 83 -10.20 -9.22 -3.01
C ALA A 83 -11.30 -10.27 -3.26
N ARG A 84 -11.19 -11.07 -4.33
CA ARG A 84 -12.14 -12.15 -4.68
C ARG A 84 -11.69 -13.55 -4.28
N GLY A 85 -10.61 -13.70 -3.52
CA GLY A 85 -10.18 -15.00 -3.01
C GLY A 85 -9.75 -16.01 -4.09
N GLY A 86 -9.28 -15.55 -5.26
CA GLY A 86 -8.73 -16.42 -6.29
C GLY A 86 -9.73 -17.18 -7.15
N TRP A 87 -11.01 -16.79 -7.19
CA TRP A 87 -11.98 -17.38 -8.12
C TRP A 87 -11.84 -16.80 -9.53
N VAL A 88 -11.48 -17.67 -10.47
CA VAL A 88 -11.59 -17.50 -11.92
C VAL A 88 -12.58 -18.58 -12.37
N ASP A 89 -13.69 -18.18 -12.97
CA ASP A 89 -14.57 -19.12 -13.69
C ASP A 89 -13.85 -19.68 -14.93
#